data_AF-A0A836RL47-F1
#
_entry.id   AF-A0A836RL47-F1
#
_cell.length_a   1.000
_cell.length_b   1.000
_cell.length_c   1.000
_cell.angle_alpha   90.00
_cell.angle_beta   90.00
_cell.angle_gamma   90.00
#
_symmetry.space_group_name_H-M   'P 1'
#
loop_
_entity.id
_entity.type
_entity.pdbx_description
1 polymer ?
#
loop_
_entity_poly.entity_id
_entity_poly.type
_entity_poly.pdbx_seq_one_letter_code
_entity_poly.pdbx_strand_id
1 'polypeptide(L)'
;MGMPEKLVNARVYREGERLVGIADVELPEIEFVTETVSGLGVAGEVESPALGHFKPIVLKLKWRTKTPAAAQLLAPKAHQLDIRASIQEWDQDQGTYATY
;
A
#
# COMPACT_ATOMS: atom_id res chain seq x y z
N MET A 1 19.89 7.69 13.09
CA MET A 1 18.94 6.69 12.54
C MET A 1 17.57 7.36 12.53
N GLY A 2 17.07 7.81 11.38
CA GLY A 2 15.87 8.62 11.37
C GLY A 2 14.61 7.76 11.43
N MET A 3 13.56 8.34 12.00
CA MET A 3 12.26 7.67 12.13
C MET A 3 11.40 8.15 10.96
N PRO A 4 10.90 7.25 10.09
CA PRO A 4 9.97 7.61 9.04
C PRO A 4 8.67 8.08 9.70
N GLU A 5 8.37 9.36 9.56
CA GLU A 5 7.30 10.01 10.33
C GLU A 5 6.04 10.17 9.50
N LYS A 6 6.18 10.50 8.21
CA LYS A 6 5.02 10.85 7.39
C LYS A 6 5.21 10.61 5.89
N LEU A 7 4.21 10.00 5.26
CA LEU A 7 4.07 9.99 3.81
C LEU A 7 3.55 11.37 3.35
N VAL A 8 4.34 12.11 2.57
CA VAL A 8 3.97 13.50 2.21
C VAL A 8 3.11 13.54 0.95
N ASN A 9 3.53 12.78 -0.07
CA ASN A 9 2.94 12.78 -1.42
C ASN A 9 3.41 11.56 -2.21
N ALA A 10 2.52 10.95 -2.99
CA ALA A 10 2.91 9.98 -4.01
C ALA A 10 2.56 10.45 -5.42
N ARG A 11 3.52 10.29 -6.33
CA ARG A 11 3.30 10.46 -7.77
C ARG A 11 2.91 9.10 -8.33
N VAL A 12 1.74 9.03 -8.93
CA VAL A 12 1.22 7.81 -9.55
C VAL A 12 1.40 7.92 -11.06
N TYR A 13 2.11 6.97 -11.64
CA TYR A 13 2.31 6.83 -13.07
C TYR A 13 1.55 5.60 -13.59
N ARG A 14 1.19 5.65 -14.87
CA ARG A 14 0.59 4.56 -15.60
C ARG A 14 1.50 4.20 -16.76
N GLU A 15 1.77 2.90 -16.93
CA GLU A 15 2.59 2.38 -18.03
C GLU A 15 3.97 3.06 -18.11
N GLY A 16 4.61 3.31 -16.95
CA GLY A 16 5.97 3.85 -16.86
C GLY A 16 6.14 5.36 -17.11
N GLU A 17 5.36 5.98 -18.00
CA GLU A 17 5.62 7.37 -18.43
C GLU A 17 4.47 8.36 -18.15
N ARG A 18 3.22 7.91 -18.09
CA ARG A 18 2.08 8.83 -17.98
C ARG A 18 1.78 9.14 -16.51
N LEU A 19 2.08 10.37 -16.06
CA LEU A 19 1.65 10.85 -14.76
C LEU A 19 0.11 10.87 -14.70
N VAL A 20 -0.46 10.04 -13.82
CA VAL A 20 -1.89 9.99 -13.54
C VAL A 20 -2.27 11.14 -12.61
N GLY A 21 -1.43 11.40 -11.61
CA GLY A 21 -1.61 12.50 -10.68
C GLY A 21 -0.81 12.32 -9.40
N ILE A 22 -1.08 13.23 -8.46
CA ILE A 22 -0.54 13.17 -7.10
C ILE A 22 -1.66 12.67 -6.17
N ALA A 23 -1.36 11.63 -5.41
CA ALA A 23 -2.29 11.01 -4.47
C ALA A 23 -1.63 10.78 -3.11
N ASP A 24 -2.45 10.81 -2.07
CA ASP A 24 -2.12 10.19 -0.80
C ASP A 24 -2.40 8.69 -0.93
N VAL A 25 -1.44 7.85 -0.54
CA VAL A 25 -1.47 6.39 -0.76
C VAL A 25 -1.52 5.68 0.57
N GLU A 26 -2.57 4.89 0.78
CA GLU A 26 -2.61 3.92 1.88
C GLU A 26 -2.12 2.58 1.31
N LEU A 27 -0.95 2.12 1.77
CA LEU A 27 -0.39 0.85 1.35
C LEU A 27 -1.30 -0.30 1.76
N PRO A 28 -1.44 -1.34 0.93
CA PRO A 28 -2.25 -2.48 1.28
C PRO A 28 -1.63 -3.23 2.45
N GLU A 29 -2.47 -3.71 3.36
CA GLU A 29 -2.07 -4.66 4.38
C GLU A 29 -2.00 -6.05 3.76
N ILE A 30 -0.88 -6.73 3.95
CA ILE A 30 -0.68 -8.10 3.47
C ILE A 30 -1.06 -9.03 4.62
N GLU A 31 -2.27 -9.57 4.55
CA GLU A 31 -2.75 -10.57 5.49
C GLU A 31 -2.84 -11.95 4.85
N PHE A 32 -2.39 -12.96 5.59
CA PHE A 32 -2.56 -14.35 5.20
C PHE A 32 -3.98 -14.81 5.54
N VAL A 33 -4.58 -15.62 4.67
CA VAL A 33 -5.81 -16.34 5.00
C VAL A 33 -5.43 -17.42 6.02
N THR A 34 -5.96 -17.32 7.23
CA THR A 34 -5.84 -18.36 8.26
C THR A 34 -7.01 -19.32 8.13
N GLU A 35 -6.74 -20.63 8.15
CA GLU A 35 -7.77 -21.64 8.31
C GLU A 35 -7.71 -22.15 9.75
N THR A 36 -8.85 -22.09 10.44
CA THR A 36 -8.98 -22.66 11.79
C THR A 36 -9.16 -24.17 11.64
N VAL A 37 -8.12 -24.94 11.97
CA VAL A 37 -8.19 -26.40 11.94
C VAL A 37 -8.64 -26.90 13.32
N SER A 38 -9.90 -27.31 13.42
CA SER A 38 -10.47 -27.93 14.62
C SER A 38 -10.65 -29.43 14.42
N GLY A 39 -9.79 -30.24 15.04
CA GLY A 39 -9.86 -31.71 15.02
C GLY A 39 -10.26 -32.29 16.38
N LEU A 40 -11.07 -33.36 16.38
CA LEU A 40 -11.40 -34.16 17.56
C LEU A 40 -10.12 -34.65 18.25
N GLY A 41 -9.73 -34.02 19.36
CA GLY A 41 -8.53 -34.35 20.15
C GLY A 41 -7.53 -33.20 20.33
N VAL A 42 -7.74 -32.02 19.74
CA VAL A 42 -6.91 -30.84 19.98
C VAL A 42 -7.54 -29.97 21.08
N ALA A 43 -6.83 -29.78 22.20
CA ALA A 43 -7.24 -28.92 23.31
C ALA A 43 -6.93 -27.43 23.02
N GLY A 44 -7.51 -26.89 21.95
CA GLY A 44 -7.36 -25.48 21.56
C GLY A 44 -7.49 -25.28 20.04
N GLU A 45 -8.05 -24.15 19.64
CA GLU A 45 -8.08 -23.73 18.23
C GLU A 45 -6.65 -23.35 17.80
N VAL A 46 -6.11 -24.03 16.79
CA VAL A 46 -4.82 -23.66 16.19
C VAL A 46 -5.10 -22.90 14.90
N GLU A 47 -4.79 -21.61 14.90
CA GLU A 47 -4.78 -20.81 13.68
C GLU A 47 -3.52 -21.16 12.88
N SER A 48 -3.69 -21.86 11.76
CA SER A 48 -2.60 -22.08 10.81
C SER A 48 -2.82 -21.18 9.60
N PRO A 49 -1.86 -20.29 9.25
CA PRO A 49 -1.94 -19.57 7.99
C PRO A 49 -1.90 -20.58 6.84
N ALA A 50 -2.91 -20.56 5.98
CA ALA A 50 -2.91 -21.36 4.77
C ALA A 50 -1.79 -20.86 3.86
N LEU A 51 -0.72 -21.67 3.74
CA LEU A 51 0.46 -21.36 2.95
C LEU A 51 0.07 -21.00 1.51
N GLY A 52 0.31 -19.74 1.13
CA GLY A 52 0.10 -19.23 -0.23
C GLY A 52 -1.23 -18.54 -0.51
N HIS A 53 -2.17 -18.51 0.44
CA HIS A 53 -3.41 -17.73 0.29
C HIS A 53 -3.29 -16.37 0.99
N PHE A 54 -3.25 -15.31 0.19
CA PHE A 54 -3.36 -13.94 0.67
C PHE A 54 -4.82 -13.48 0.59
N LYS A 55 -5.25 -12.70 1.58
CA LYS A 55 -6.51 -11.95 1.47
C LYS A 55 -6.41 -10.96 0.31
N PRO A 56 -7.55 -10.47 -0.23
CA PRO A 56 -7.53 -9.43 -1.26
C PRO A 56 -6.66 -8.25 -0.85
N ILE A 57 -5.60 -8.00 -1.63
CA ILE A 57 -4.67 -6.89 -1.41
C ILE A 57 -5.30 -5.63 -1.98
N VAL A 58 -5.82 -4.76 -1.10
CA VAL A 58 -6.54 -3.54 -1.51
C VAL A 58 -5.65 -2.31 -1.33
N LEU A 59 -5.24 -1.72 -2.43
CA LEU A 59 -4.53 -0.44 -2.47
C LEU A 59 -5.52 0.72 -2.55
N LYS A 60 -5.37 1.75 -1.71
CA LYS A 60 -6.23 2.93 -1.73
C LYS A 60 -5.46 4.18 -2.16
N LEU A 61 -5.97 4.86 -3.17
CA LEU A 61 -5.40 6.09 -3.72
C LEU A 61 -6.38 7.24 -3.54
N LYS A 62 -5.99 8.26 -2.77
CA LYS A 62 -6.77 9.49 -2.60
C LYS A 62 -6.17 10.61 -3.45
N TRP A 63 -6.81 10.89 -4.58
CA TRP A 63 -6.36 11.92 -5.51
C TRP A 63 -6.51 13.33 -4.94
N ARG A 64 -5.44 14.13 -4.96
CA ARG A 64 -5.50 15.54 -4.54
C ARG A 64 -6.15 16.46 -5.57
N THR A 65 -6.18 16.04 -6.83
CA THR A 65 -6.76 16.81 -7.93
C THR A 65 -7.45 15.87 -8.89
N LYS A 66 -8.63 16.28 -9.36
CA LYS A 66 -9.36 15.56 -10.42
C LYS A 66 -8.56 15.66 -11.73
N THR A 67 -8.04 14.54 -12.21
CA THR A 67 -7.39 14.45 -13.52
C THR A 67 -8.18 13.53 -14.43
N PRO A 68 -8.31 13.83 -15.74
CA PRO A 68 -8.89 12.91 -16.70
C PRO A 68 -8.17 11.56 -16.73
N ALA A 69 -6.87 11.54 -16.46
CA ALA A 69 -6.08 10.32 -16.36
C ALA A 69 -6.50 9.42 -15.18
N ALA A 70 -6.83 10.00 -14.01
CA ALA A 70 -7.35 9.22 -12.89
C ALA A 70 -8.73 8.61 -13.20
N ALA A 71 -9.58 9.32 -13.95
CA ALA A 71 -10.88 8.78 -14.38
C ALA A 71 -10.74 7.54 -15.30
N GLN A 72 -9.64 7.44 -16.07
CA GLN A 72 -9.38 6.26 -16.91
C GLN A 72 -9.11 4.98 -16.11
N LEU A 73 -8.80 5.09 -14.80
CA LEU A 73 -8.64 3.93 -13.92
C LEU A 73 -9.97 3.30 -13.51
N LEU A 74 -11.10 3.97 -13.74
CA LEU A 74 -12.44 3.40 -13.52
C LEU A 74 -12.82 2.36 -14.56
N ALA A 75 -12.10 2.28 -15.69
CA ALA A 75 -12.35 1.24 -16.68
C ALA A 75 -12.05 -0.15 -16.07
N PRO A 76 -12.95 -1.14 -16.22
CA PRO A 76 -12.78 -2.48 -15.64
C PRO A 76 -11.78 -3.31 -16.46
N LYS A 77 -10.50 -2.94 -16.37
CA LYS A 77 -9.39 -3.61 -17.04
C LYS A 77 -8.20 -3.65 -16.09
N ALA A 78 -7.21 -4.49 -16.42
CA ALA A 78 -5.93 -4.42 -15.74
C ALA A 78 -5.29 -3.04 -15.98
N HIS A 79 -4.81 -2.42 -14.91
CA HIS A 79 -4.02 -1.19 -14.98
C HIS A 79 -2.67 -1.45 -14.34
N GLN A 80 -1.60 -1.14 -15.07
CA GLN A 80 -0.26 -1.10 -14.51
C GLN A 80 -0.03 0.28 -13.91
N LEU A 81 0.27 0.33 -12.62
CA LEU A 81 0.51 1.56 -11.87
C LEU A 81 1.88 1.51 -11.21
N ASP A 82 2.68 2.55 -11.43
CA ASP A 82 3.95 2.75 -10.75
C ASP A 82 3.79 3.91 -9.76
N ILE A 83 3.88 3.60 -8.47
CA ILE A 83 3.67 4.57 -7.40
C ILE A 83 5.01 4.89 -6.78
N ARG A 84 5.38 6.17 -6.81
CA ARG A 84 6.60 6.67 -6.16
C ARG A 84 6.18 7.65 -5.08
N ALA A 85 6.32 7.24 -3.83
CA ALA A 85 5.99 8.07 -2.68
C ALA A 85 7.26 8.61 -2.04
N SER A 86 7.17 9.85 -1.56
CA SER A 86 8.25 10.48 -0.81
C SER A 86 7.94 10.38 0.69
N ILE A 87 8.91 9.89 1.44
CA ILE A 87 8.78 9.65 2.88
C ILE A 87 9.58 10.73 3.60
N GLN A 88 8.91 11.44 4.50
CA GLN A 88 9.56 12.38 5.40
C GLN A 88 10.08 11.62 6.60
N GLU A 89 11.37 11.79 6.86
CA GLU A 89 12.10 11.18 7.96
C GLU A 89 12.58 12.29 8.90
N TRP A 90 12.44 12.05 10.19
CA TRP A 90 13.02 12.91 11.22
C TRP A 90 14.45 12.45 11.51
N ASP A 91 15.44 13.28 11.15
CA ASP A 91 16.83 13.02 11.49
C ASP A 91 17.12 13.49 12.92
N GLN A 92 17.22 12.53 13.84
CA GLN A 92 17.48 12.79 15.26
C GLN A 92 18.89 13.34 15.53
N ASP A 93 19.85 13.13 14.61
CA ASP A 93 21.24 13.54 14.79
C ASP A 93 21.46 15.01 14.37
N GLN A 94 20.68 15.50 13.39
CA GLN A 94 20.76 16.90 12.90
C GLN A 94 19.58 17.79 13.33
N GLY A 95 18.50 17.22 13.90
CA GLY A 95 17.32 17.97 14.33
C GLY A 95 16.54 18.60 13.18
N THR A 96 16.68 18.04 11.97
CA THR A 96 16.07 18.55 10.74
C THR A 96 15.18 17.50 10.08
N TYR A 97 14.11 17.95 9.43
CA TYR A 97 13.30 17.10 8.57
C TYR A 97 14.01 16.89 7.23
N ALA A 98 14.22 15.63 6.85
CA ALA A 98 14.66 15.25 5.52
C ALA A 98 13.53 14.53 4.78
N THR A 99 13.54 14.58 3.44
CA THR A 99 12.59 13.82 2.62
C THR A 99 13.36 13.00 1.62
N TYR A 100 13.02 11.71 1.48
CA TYR A 100 13.59 10.79 0.50
C TYR A 100 12.53 10.34 -0.53
#